data_AF-D4MNX4-F1
#
_entry.id   AF-D4MNX4-F1
#
_cell.length_a   1.000
_cell.length_b   1.000
_cell.length_c   1.000
_cell.angle_alpha   90.00
_cell.angle_beta   90.00
_cell.angle_gamma   90.00
#
_symmetry.space_group_name_H-M   'P 1'
#
loop_
_entity.id
_entity.type
_entity.pdbx_description
1 polymer ?
#
loop_
_entity_poly.entity_id
_entity_poly.type
_entity_poly.pdbx_seq_one_letter_code
_entity_poly.pdbx_strand_id
1 'polypeptide(L)'
;MNSSTKYDPKSSKAEEFINHQEILETLDYAEKNRENFELIDAIIEKARKKKGISHREASVLLACQDEERNEQIFKLAREIKREFYGSRIVMFAPLYLSNYCVNGCLYCPYHLKKQAHSQEKADSGGDRAGGYGSAGYGPQAAGSGNR
;
A
#
# COMPACT_ATOMS: atom_id res chain seq x y z
N MET A 1 24.79 -11.48 -14.61
CA MET A 1 25.18 -12.08 -13.32
C MET A 1 23.94 -12.72 -12.69
N ASN A 2 23.69 -14.01 -12.96
CA ASN A 2 22.62 -14.74 -12.29
C ASN A 2 23.24 -15.55 -11.15
N SER A 3 23.50 -14.89 -10.03
CA SER A 3 23.65 -15.62 -8.78
C SER A 3 22.24 -16.02 -8.37
N SER A 4 21.85 -17.27 -8.61
CA SER A 4 20.64 -17.86 -8.04
C SER A 4 20.87 -17.97 -6.54
N THR A 5 20.79 -16.85 -5.82
CA THR A 5 20.80 -16.85 -4.36
C THR A 5 19.52 -17.53 -3.91
N LYS A 6 19.67 -18.59 -3.13
CA LYS A 6 18.54 -19.30 -2.53
C LYS A 6 17.82 -18.35 -1.57
N TYR A 7 16.49 -18.30 -1.64
CA TYR A 7 15.68 -17.50 -0.73
C TYR A 7 15.94 -17.91 0.73
N ASP A 8 16.32 -16.95 1.56
CA ASP A 8 16.49 -17.12 3.00
C ASP A 8 15.86 -15.94 3.76
N PRO A 9 14.65 -16.10 4.36
CA PRO A 9 13.97 -15.04 5.08
C PRO A 9 14.68 -14.57 6.35
N LYS A 10 15.68 -15.32 6.85
CA LYS A 10 16.43 -14.98 8.06
C LYS A 10 17.78 -14.34 7.75
N SER A 11 18.12 -14.18 6.48
CA SER A 11 19.38 -13.56 6.09
C SER A 11 19.41 -12.08 6.48
N SER A 12 20.61 -11.59 6.80
CA SER A 12 20.88 -10.17 6.99
C SER A 12 21.15 -9.42 5.68
N LYS A 13 21.22 -10.12 4.54
CA LYS A 13 21.48 -9.55 3.21
C LYS A 13 20.18 -9.44 2.42
N ALA A 14 19.88 -8.23 1.93
CA ALA A 14 18.62 -7.92 1.27
C ALA A 14 18.34 -8.82 0.05
N GLU A 15 19.36 -9.13 -0.74
CA GLU A 15 19.25 -9.92 -1.97
C GLU A 15 18.93 -11.41 -1.70
N GLU A 16 19.04 -11.84 -0.44
CA GLU A 16 18.77 -13.21 -0.02
C GLU A 16 17.34 -13.36 0.53
N PHE A 17 16.79 -12.36 1.24
CA PHE A 17 15.39 -12.38 1.72
C PHE A 17 14.40 -11.61 0.83
N ILE A 18 14.87 -10.73 -0.06
CA ILE A 18 14.09 -10.12 -1.15
C ILE A 18 14.56 -10.75 -2.46
N ASN A 19 14.06 -11.96 -2.73
CA ASN A 19 14.47 -12.77 -3.86
C ASN A 19 13.47 -12.65 -5.03
N HIS A 20 13.97 -12.30 -6.21
CA HIS A 20 13.13 -12.08 -7.40
C HIS A 20 12.36 -13.34 -7.82
N GLN A 21 13.02 -14.50 -7.82
CA GLN A 21 12.41 -15.75 -8.25
C GLN A 21 11.33 -16.20 -7.26
N GLU A 22 11.58 -16.09 -5.96
CA GLU A 22 10.58 -16.35 -4.91
C GLU A 22 9.34 -15.46 -5.05
N ILE A 23 9.51 -14.18 -5.40
CA ILE A 23 8.40 -13.26 -5.64
C ILE A 23 7.57 -13.71 -6.83
N LEU A 24 8.20 -14.02 -7.97
CA LEU A 24 7.50 -14.47 -9.17
C LEU A 24 6.72 -15.77 -8.92
N GLU A 25 7.33 -16.73 -8.23
CA GLU A 25 6.67 -17.98 -7.86
C GLU A 25 5.52 -17.77 -6.88
N THR A 26 5.64 -16.79 -5.98
CA THR A 26 4.58 -16.43 -5.05
C THR A 26 3.37 -15.84 -5.78
N LEU A 27 3.61 -14.96 -6.76
CA LEU A 27 2.56 -14.36 -7.58
C LEU A 27 1.87 -15.41 -8.47
N ASP A 28 2.64 -16.28 -9.12
CA ASP A 28 2.09 -17.38 -9.93
C ASP A 28 1.28 -18.36 -9.09
N TYR A 29 1.75 -18.70 -7.88
CA TYR A 29 1.00 -19.52 -6.93
C TYR A 29 -0.32 -18.86 -6.53
N ALA A 30 -0.32 -17.56 -6.28
CA ALA A 30 -1.54 -16.82 -5.95
C ALA A 30 -2.54 -16.78 -7.11
N GLU A 31 -2.07 -16.52 -8.34
CA GLU A 31 -2.93 -16.49 -9.53
C GLU A 31 -3.60 -17.85 -9.76
N LYS A 32 -2.84 -18.95 -9.63
CA LYS A 32 -3.38 -20.32 -9.76
C LYS A 32 -4.40 -20.68 -8.69
N ASN A 33 -4.37 -20.01 -7.54
CA ASN A 33 -5.23 -20.28 -6.40
C ASN A 33 -6.27 -19.18 -6.12
N ARG A 34 -6.42 -18.19 -7.02
CA ARG A 34 -7.31 -17.04 -6.80
C ARG A 34 -8.79 -17.40 -6.61
N GLU A 35 -9.20 -18.57 -7.11
CA GLU A 35 -10.55 -19.16 -6.98
C GLU A 35 -10.54 -20.43 -6.12
N ASN A 36 -9.41 -20.76 -5.47
CA ASN A 36 -9.32 -21.90 -4.56
C ASN A 36 -9.89 -21.51 -3.19
N PHE A 37 -11.21 -21.52 -3.12
CA PHE A 37 -11.96 -21.10 -1.94
C PHE A 37 -11.64 -21.88 -0.67
N GLU A 38 -11.42 -23.19 -0.77
CA GLU A 38 -11.02 -24.01 0.39
C GLU A 38 -9.69 -23.54 0.99
N LEU A 39 -8.72 -23.22 0.13
CA LEU A 39 -7.43 -22.68 0.57
C LEU A 39 -7.59 -21.29 1.17
N ILE A 40 -8.35 -20.40 0.52
CA ILE A 40 -8.59 -19.04 1.01
C ILE A 40 -9.24 -19.08 2.40
N ASP A 41 -10.28 -19.89 2.57
CA ASP A 41 -11.00 -20.04 3.83
C ASP A 41 -10.06 -20.60 4.92
N ALA A 42 -9.20 -21.56 4.58
CA ALA A 42 -8.18 -22.09 5.48
C ALA A 42 -7.15 -21.02 5.91
N ILE A 43 -6.74 -20.12 4.99
CA ILE A 43 -5.84 -19.00 5.30
C ILE A 43 -6.53 -17.99 6.22
N ILE A 44 -7.80 -17.66 5.98
CA ILE A 44 -8.60 -16.77 6.85
C ILE A 44 -8.69 -17.35 8.26
N GLU A 45 -8.96 -18.65 8.40
CA GLU A 45 -9.02 -19.32 9.70
C GLU A 45 -7.65 -19.40 10.39
N LYS A 46 -6.56 -19.53 9.63
CA LYS A 46 -5.21 -19.40 10.17
C LYS A 46 -4.96 -17.98 10.70
N ALA A 47 -5.34 -16.95 9.94
CA ALA A 47 -5.18 -15.55 10.33
C ALA A 47 -5.98 -15.22 11.61
N ARG A 48 -7.15 -15.85 11.80
CA ARG A 48 -7.98 -15.71 13.01
C ARG A 48 -7.25 -16.10 14.30
N LYS A 49 -6.25 -16.98 14.21
CA LYS A 49 -5.39 -17.38 15.34
C LYS A 49 -4.38 -16.31 15.76
N LYS A 50 -4.26 -15.21 15.01
CA LYS A 50 -3.41 -14.03 15.31
C LYS A 50 -1.92 -14.36 15.49
N LYS A 51 -1.44 -15.39 14.78
CA LYS A 51 -0.01 -15.79 14.76
C LYS A 51 0.71 -15.39 13.46
N GLY A 52 0.07 -14.54 12.64
CA GLY A 52 0.55 -14.15 11.32
C GLY A 52 0.25 -15.17 10.22
N ILE A 53 0.47 -14.75 8.99
CA ILE A 53 0.40 -15.55 7.75
C ILE A 53 1.71 -15.37 6.97
N SER A 54 2.04 -16.31 6.09
CA SER A 54 3.23 -16.20 5.24
C SER A 54 3.00 -15.21 4.09
N HIS A 55 4.08 -14.78 3.42
CA HIS A 55 3.99 -13.92 2.23
C HIS A 55 3.24 -14.61 1.08
N ARG A 56 3.38 -15.93 0.92
CA ARG A 56 2.63 -16.71 -0.08
C ARG A 56 1.14 -16.77 0.22
N GLU A 57 0.76 -16.99 1.48
CA GLU A 57 -0.64 -16.96 1.91
C GLU A 57 -1.24 -15.55 1.74
N ALA A 58 -0.48 -14.50 2.10
CA ALA A 58 -0.90 -13.12 1.88
C ALA A 58 -1.12 -12.82 0.38
N SER A 59 -0.25 -13.33 -0.50
CA SER A 59 -0.41 -13.18 -1.94
C SER A 59 -1.69 -13.82 -2.47
N VAL A 60 -2.08 -14.99 -1.94
CA VAL A 60 -3.36 -15.64 -2.30
C VAL A 60 -4.54 -14.77 -1.89
N LEU A 61 -4.54 -14.22 -0.68
CA LEU A 61 -5.61 -13.30 -0.22
C LEU A 61 -5.67 -12.03 -1.08
N LEU A 62 -4.54 -11.49 -1.51
CA LEU A 62 -4.49 -10.32 -2.40
C LEU A 62 -5.03 -10.60 -3.80
N ALA A 63 -4.91 -11.84 -4.28
CA ALA A 63 -5.41 -12.26 -5.59
C ALA A 63 -6.91 -12.63 -5.58
N CYS A 64 -7.52 -12.82 -4.41
CA CYS A 64 -8.92 -13.20 -4.25
C CYS A 64 -9.88 -12.11 -4.79
N GLN A 65 -10.72 -12.46 -5.75
CA GLN A 65 -11.72 -11.55 -6.34
C GLN A 65 -13.15 -11.80 -5.81
N ASP A 66 -13.34 -12.82 -4.98
CA ASP A 66 -14.64 -13.14 -4.39
C ASP A 66 -15.05 -12.11 -3.33
N GLU A 67 -16.22 -11.49 -3.52
CA GLU A 67 -16.71 -10.41 -2.66
C GLU A 67 -17.01 -10.90 -1.23
N GLU A 68 -17.55 -12.11 -1.09
CA GLU A 68 -17.90 -12.67 0.22
C GLU A 68 -16.65 -12.87 1.09
N ARG A 69 -15.62 -13.51 0.54
CA ARG A 69 -14.33 -13.71 1.24
C ARG A 69 -13.61 -12.40 1.51
N ASN A 70 -13.67 -11.44 0.58
CA ASN A 70 -13.09 -10.11 0.81
C ASN A 70 -13.79 -9.39 1.99
N GLU A 71 -15.11 -9.49 2.12
CA GLU A 71 -15.81 -8.97 3.30
C GLU A 71 -15.41 -9.69 4.59
N GLN A 72 -15.19 -11.01 4.54
CA GLN A 72 -14.66 -11.76 5.68
C GLN A 72 -13.26 -11.30 6.09
N ILE A 73 -12.37 -11.02 5.13
CA ILE A 73 -11.03 -10.47 5.36
C ILE A 73 -11.14 -9.10 6.04
N PHE A 74 -12.00 -8.20 5.53
CA PHE A 74 -12.20 -6.89 6.15
C PHE A 74 -12.79 -6.99 7.55
N LYS A 75 -13.76 -7.87 7.78
CA LYS A 75 -14.34 -8.13 9.10
C LYS A 75 -13.27 -8.63 10.08
N LEU A 76 -12.48 -9.62 9.69
CA LEU A 76 -11.41 -10.16 10.51
C LEU A 76 -10.34 -9.11 10.82
N ALA A 77 -9.95 -8.29 9.83
CA ALA A 77 -9.00 -7.19 10.05
C ALA A 77 -9.53 -6.18 11.08
N ARG A 78 -10.83 -5.84 11.04
CA ARG A 78 -11.48 -4.97 12.04
C ARG A 78 -11.49 -5.61 13.44
N GLU A 79 -11.80 -6.90 13.54
CA GLU A 79 -11.77 -7.65 14.81
C GLU A 79 -10.36 -7.66 15.42
N ILE A 80 -9.34 -8.02 14.64
CA ILE A 80 -7.93 -8.01 15.06
C ILE A 80 -7.52 -6.58 15.48
N LYS A 81 -7.84 -5.56 14.67
CA LYS A 81 -7.54 -4.16 15.01
C LYS A 81 -8.16 -3.77 16.35
N ARG A 82 -9.43 -4.13 16.57
CA ARG A 82 -10.17 -3.78 17.78
C ARG A 82 -9.60 -4.48 19.01
N GLU A 83 -9.17 -5.73 18.87
CA GLU A 83 -8.63 -6.51 19.99
C GLU A 83 -7.25 -6.02 20.44
N PHE A 84 -6.34 -5.74 19.49
CA PHE A 84 -4.99 -5.29 19.84
C PHE A 84 -4.90 -3.77 20.09
N TYR A 85 -5.65 -2.97 19.33
CA TYR A 85 -5.50 -1.51 19.34
C TYR A 85 -6.73 -0.75 19.87
N GLY A 86 -7.87 -1.41 20.03
CA GLY A 86 -9.12 -0.79 20.48
C GLY A 86 -9.69 0.20 19.46
N SER A 87 -10.44 1.20 19.93
CA SER A 87 -10.89 2.34 19.12
C SER A 87 -9.83 3.42 18.89
N ARG A 88 -8.63 3.29 19.48
CA ARG A 88 -7.60 4.34 19.38
C ARG A 88 -7.20 4.59 17.94
N ILE A 89 -7.04 5.87 17.62
CA ILE A 89 -6.48 6.41 16.39
C ILE A 89 -5.35 7.34 16.82
N VAL A 90 -4.12 7.08 16.37
CA VAL A 90 -2.95 7.92 16.68
C VAL A 90 -2.92 9.07 15.68
N MET A 91 -2.85 10.30 16.20
CA MET A 91 -2.74 11.51 15.38
C MET A 91 -1.29 11.99 15.33
N PHE A 92 -0.83 12.41 14.15
CA PHE A 92 0.48 13.04 13.96
C PHE A 92 0.35 14.20 12.95
N ALA A 93 1.15 15.24 13.13
CA ALA A 93 1.23 16.37 12.21
C ALA A 93 2.63 16.40 11.57
N PRO A 94 2.76 16.15 10.26
CA PRO A 94 4.07 16.21 9.60
C PRO A 94 4.54 17.66 9.47
N LEU A 95 5.81 17.92 9.78
CA LEU A 95 6.48 19.20 9.60
C LEU A 95 7.59 19.05 8.55
N TYR A 96 7.34 19.53 7.32
CA TYR A 96 8.34 19.58 6.26
C TYR A 96 9.13 20.88 6.36
N LEU A 97 10.38 20.82 6.82
CA LEU A 97 11.25 21.99 6.94
C LEU A 97 11.94 22.39 5.63
N SER A 98 12.02 21.46 4.67
CA SER A 98 12.63 21.69 3.36
C SER A 98 12.03 20.77 2.31
N ASN A 99 11.95 21.26 1.08
CA ASN A 99 11.58 20.52 -0.12
C ASN A 99 12.77 20.35 -1.09
N TYR A 100 13.99 20.76 -0.69
CA TYR A 100 15.19 20.55 -1.48
C TYR A 100 15.61 19.08 -1.45
N CYS A 101 15.77 18.45 -2.63
CA CYS A 101 16.18 17.05 -2.75
C CYS A 101 17.07 16.83 -3.98
N VAL A 102 18.17 16.10 -3.82
CA VAL A 102 19.13 15.77 -4.89
C VAL A 102 18.69 14.57 -5.75
N ASN A 103 17.67 13.82 -5.30
CA ASN A 103 17.23 12.60 -5.97
C ASN A 103 16.27 12.89 -7.13
N GLY A 104 16.26 12.00 -8.13
CA GLY A 104 15.41 12.08 -9.32
C GLY A 104 14.18 11.15 -9.28
N CYS A 105 13.55 10.95 -8.12
CA CYS A 105 12.47 9.97 -7.95
C CYS A 105 11.26 10.29 -8.82
N LEU A 106 10.88 9.40 -9.74
CA LEU A 106 9.80 9.63 -10.72
C LEU A 106 8.41 9.89 -10.09
N TYR A 107 8.18 9.39 -8.89
CA TYR A 107 6.92 9.52 -8.15
C TYR A 107 6.90 10.73 -7.19
N CYS A 108 8.02 11.43 -6.99
CA CYS A 108 8.15 12.44 -5.93
C CYS A 108 8.07 13.88 -6.48
N PRO A 109 7.18 14.76 -5.97
CA PRO A 109 7.07 16.12 -6.48
C PRO A 109 8.30 17.01 -6.18
N TYR A 110 9.16 16.61 -5.23
CA TYR A 110 10.37 17.37 -4.82
C TYR A 110 11.64 16.93 -5.56
N HIS A 111 11.53 16.04 -6.55
CA HIS A 111 12.70 15.50 -7.23
C HIS A 111 13.49 16.59 -7.99
N LEU A 112 14.81 16.40 -8.10
CA LEU A 112 15.75 17.35 -8.69
C LEU A 112 15.37 17.82 -10.11
N LYS A 113 14.76 16.95 -10.92
CA LYS A 113 14.32 17.28 -12.29
C LYS A 113 13.17 18.29 -12.39
N LYS A 114 12.56 18.74 -11.27
CA LYS A 114 11.63 19.88 -11.26
C LYS A 114 12.40 21.19 -11.01
N GLN A 115 13.39 21.50 -11.83
CA GLN A 115 14.03 22.83 -11.84
C GLN A 115 13.51 23.61 -13.04
N ALA A 116 12.30 24.13 -12.93
CA ALA A 116 11.86 25.26 -13.72
C ALA A 116 11.25 26.28 -12.76
N HIS A 117 12.09 27.19 -12.31
CA HIS A 117 11.78 28.50 -11.73
C HIS A 117 10.85 28.57 -10.50
N SER A 118 11.45 28.71 -9.31
CA SER A 118 10.93 29.61 -8.28
C SER A 118 12.06 30.06 -7.34
N GLN A 119 12.91 30.97 -7.83
CA GLN A 119 13.34 32.03 -6.94
C GLN A 119 12.15 32.99 -6.83
N GLU A 120 11.24 32.73 -5.91
CA GLU A 120 10.32 33.77 -5.45
C GLU A 120 10.27 33.75 -3.93
N LYS A 121 11.20 34.55 -3.39
CA LYS A 121 11.15 35.36 -2.16
C LYS A 121 10.65 34.69 -0.87
N ALA A 122 11.60 34.66 0.08
CA ALA A 122 11.34 34.72 1.50
C ALA A 122 10.35 35.85 1.87
N ASP A 123 9.56 35.58 2.90
CA ASP A 123 8.86 36.54 3.77
C ASP A 123 8.41 37.88 3.18
N SER A 124 7.12 37.98 2.94
CA SER A 124 6.39 39.22 3.24
C SER A 124 4.96 38.85 3.62
N GLY A 125 4.63 39.01 4.90
CA GLY A 125 3.25 38.99 5.37
C GLY A 125 2.38 39.95 4.54
N GLY A 126 1.17 39.53 4.22
CA GLY A 126 0.22 40.34 3.49
C GLY A 126 -1.00 39.52 3.06
N ASP A 127 -2.12 39.79 3.71
CA ASP A 127 -3.45 39.27 3.43
C ASP A 127 -3.76 39.11 1.94
N ARG A 128 -4.08 37.88 1.50
CA ARG A 128 -4.95 37.67 0.34
C ARG A 128 -5.92 36.52 0.60
N ALA A 129 -7.19 36.90 0.57
CA ALA A 129 -8.35 36.08 0.72
C ALA A 129 -8.45 34.96 -0.33
N GLY A 130 -8.99 33.82 0.10
CA GLY A 130 -9.89 32.96 -0.70
C GLY A 130 -9.32 32.29 -1.94
N GLY A 131 -9.05 30.98 -1.84
CA GLY A 131 -8.87 30.13 -3.02
C GLY A 131 -8.44 28.72 -2.68
N TYR A 132 -9.38 27.86 -2.29
CA TYR A 132 -9.15 26.41 -2.22
C TYR A 132 -9.01 25.88 -3.65
N GLY A 133 -7.77 25.78 -4.14
CA GLY A 133 -7.44 25.11 -5.39
C GLY A 133 -7.63 23.60 -5.23
N SER A 134 -8.59 23.07 -5.97
CA SER A 134 -9.03 21.67 -5.99
C SER A 134 -7.88 20.69 -6.29
N ALA A 135 -7.55 19.84 -5.32
CA ALA A 135 -6.90 18.57 -5.61
C ALA A 135 -7.89 17.73 -6.44
N GLY A 136 -7.58 17.53 -7.72
CA GLY A 136 -8.45 16.87 -8.67
C GLY A 136 -8.78 15.44 -8.26
N TYR A 137 -10.06 15.20 -7.95
CA TYR A 137 -10.70 13.90 -8.15
C TYR A 137 -11.26 13.87 -9.58
N GLY A 138 -10.95 12.81 -10.33
CA GLY A 138 -11.44 12.61 -11.69
C GLY A 138 -12.98 12.50 -11.75
N PRO A 139 -13.58 12.68 -12.94
CA PRO A 139 -15.03 12.74 -13.09
C PRO A 139 -15.67 11.36 -12.83
N GLN A 140 -16.57 11.29 -11.84
CA GLN A 140 -17.48 10.17 -11.70
C GLN A 140 -18.62 10.34 -12.70
N ALA A 141 -18.73 9.42 -13.65
CA ALA A 141 -19.89 9.35 -14.54
C ALA A 141 -21.12 8.92 -13.73
N ALA A 142 -22.02 9.86 -13.45
CA ALA A 142 -23.32 9.57 -12.86
C ALA A 142 -24.24 8.96 -13.93
N GLY A 143 -24.65 7.70 -13.72
CA GLY A 143 -25.69 7.05 -14.50
C GLY A 143 -27.02 7.77 -14.36
N SER A 144 -27.69 8.01 -15.49
CA SER A 144 -29.00 8.65 -15.56
C SER A 144 -30.10 7.71 -15.05
N GLY A 145 -30.62 7.97 -13.85
CA GLY A 145 -31.89 7.42 -13.39
C GLY A 145 -33.05 8.21 -14.00
N ASN A 146 -33.90 7.54 -14.78
CA ASN A 146 -35.20 8.07 -15.17
C ASN A 146 -36.21 7.84 -14.02
N ARG A 147 -37.13 8.80 -13.93
CA ARG A 147 -38.29 8.86 -13.04
C ARG A 147 -39.18 7.62 -13.11
#